data_AF-A0A918F9T7-F1
#
_entry.id   AF-A0A918F9T7-F1
#
_cell.length_a   1.000
_cell.length_b   1.000
_cell.length_c   1.000
_cell.angle_alpha   90.00
_cell.angle_beta   90.00
_cell.angle_gamma   90.00
#
_symmetry.space_group_name_H-M   'P 1'
#
loop_
_entity.id
_entity.type
_entity.pdbx_description
1 polymer ?
#
loop_
_entity_poly.entity_id
_entity_poly.type
_entity_poly.pdbx_seq_one_letter_code
_entity_poly.pdbx_strand_id
1 'polypeptide(L)'
;MCLWDRTPERRRATAWPTAATAAAADEHGRLERGTLHRGVSGVDQGPVPMSADDLAGLKDPMAAVFFQQGQWPMTLEDVLDGLTRADALPVQCVYMISEAGQITPDEAPGLRRDLRFAVTRAAPGADPDLLVSSDPDSAFLQVAAWDPAAQVFNYYMRISPTWVWTGNSWSALAPESRGKGCFDSHVNGSVVMKELRQPWSNWQSMAATIQLPPDDPLRDNPLYQRVIGAERLELTVKGLVSRWTTARLAAVVDDGMVRHPDHLLRQLFTTTTVNLASTSTQSTTVGPDSGDLVLPLGFWLNADALINDLGLPVSAETVPAAPASLYADSLAAFGFRLQERASDFSRQGDTFFAFVIPEAAHEDNDVVRQLVAQGLVPARFAACALMVDFTNPVFSPARSHLMTYVPTEPVPASAWCTDIAAAIVAAAATLPADSPEGEFARNWSLPEARWRSVFAERVDAYLEKAAARIRTTSGFRDCTRLAESRRRAFQAMKLNEFELTLPTTDIPADAPPLRMNEDGTVTAQTDGGSP
;
A
#
# COMPACT_ATOMS: atom_id res chain seq x y z
N MET A 1 21.11 -15.51 -15.44
CA MET A 1 20.68 -14.44 -14.51
C MET A 1 20.63 -13.15 -15.29
N CYS A 2 19.44 -12.59 -15.41
CA CYS A 2 19.20 -11.34 -16.11
C CYS A 2 19.83 -10.16 -15.33
N LEU A 3 19.99 -8.99 -15.94
CA LEU A 3 20.47 -7.77 -15.27
C LEU A 3 19.69 -7.49 -13.97
N TRP A 4 18.41 -7.86 -13.98
CA TRP A 4 17.45 -7.75 -12.89
C TRP A 4 17.76 -8.60 -11.65
N ASP A 5 18.56 -9.67 -11.78
CA ASP A 5 18.76 -10.66 -10.72
C ASP A 5 20.06 -10.44 -9.91
N ARG A 6 20.92 -9.47 -10.30
CA ARG A 6 22.33 -9.39 -9.86
C ARG A 6 22.64 -8.40 -8.72
N THR A 7 21.68 -7.90 -7.95
CA THR A 7 21.95 -6.94 -6.85
C THR A 7 21.83 -7.56 -5.45
N PRO A 8 22.95 -7.67 -4.69
CA PRO A 8 22.91 -7.94 -3.26
C PRO A 8 22.65 -6.67 -2.45
N GLU A 9 21.91 -6.84 -1.34
CA GLU A 9 21.64 -5.86 -0.26
C GLU A 9 20.77 -4.64 -0.62
N ARG A 10 19.46 -4.86 -0.52
CA ARG A 10 18.39 -3.87 -0.59
C ARG A 10 18.44 -2.93 0.60
N ARG A 11 18.83 -1.68 0.36
CA ARG A 11 18.66 -0.57 1.33
C ARG A 11 17.74 0.55 0.87
N ARG A 12 17.06 0.39 -0.28
CA ARG A 12 16.12 1.38 -0.81
C ARG A 12 15.11 0.63 -1.66
N ALA A 13 13.81 0.91 -1.51
CA ALA A 13 12.88 0.57 -2.59
C ALA A 13 13.45 1.08 -3.89
N THR A 14 13.46 0.21 -4.90
CA THR A 14 13.82 0.54 -6.27
C THR A 14 15.25 1.06 -6.50
N ALA A 15 16.20 0.88 -5.57
CA ALA A 15 17.62 1.08 -5.92
C ALA A 15 18.04 0.05 -6.96
N TRP A 16 18.09 0.51 -8.20
CA TRP A 16 18.89 -0.10 -9.23
C TRP A 16 20.34 -0.21 -8.75
N PRO A 17 21.10 -1.18 -9.30
CA PRO A 17 22.52 -1.31 -9.01
C PRO A 17 23.24 0.05 -9.01
N THR A 18 24.06 0.29 -7.99
CA THR A 18 24.97 1.45 -7.96
C THR A 18 25.86 1.44 -9.21
N ALA A 19 26.50 2.56 -9.53
CA ALA A 19 27.33 2.73 -10.73
C ALA A 19 28.34 1.58 -10.97
N ALA A 20 28.82 0.91 -9.92
CA ALA A 20 29.72 -0.25 -10.01
C ALA A 20 29.06 -1.51 -10.61
N THR A 21 27.76 -1.69 -10.40
CA THR A 21 26.95 -2.80 -10.94
C THR A 21 26.19 -2.42 -12.22
N ALA A 22 25.98 -1.11 -12.49
CA ALA A 22 25.63 -0.64 -13.83
C ALA A 22 26.76 -0.95 -14.84
N ALA A 23 28.01 -1.07 -14.37
CA ALA A 23 29.13 -1.58 -15.17
C ALA A 23 28.98 -3.07 -15.58
N ALA A 24 28.07 -3.84 -14.96
CA ALA A 24 27.73 -5.19 -15.41
C ALA A 24 26.59 -5.20 -16.46
N ALA A 25 25.90 -4.07 -16.68
CA ALA A 25 25.02 -3.86 -17.83
C ALA A 25 25.78 -3.65 -19.14
N ASP A 26 27.10 -3.49 -19.05
CA ASP A 26 28.01 -3.14 -20.13
C ASP A 26 28.24 -4.28 -21.14
N GLU A 27 27.65 -5.48 -20.93
CA GLU A 27 27.75 -6.58 -21.91
C GLU A 27 26.74 -6.49 -23.07
N HIS A 28 25.68 -5.65 -23.02
CA HIS A 28 24.63 -5.65 -24.06
C HIS A 28 24.18 -4.27 -24.61
N GLY A 29 24.87 -3.18 -24.30
CA GLY A 29 24.61 -1.87 -24.92
C GLY A 29 24.53 -0.75 -23.89
N ARG A 30 25.30 0.32 -24.12
CA ARG A 30 25.39 1.47 -23.22
C ARG A 30 24.06 2.23 -23.20
N LEU A 31 23.61 2.64 -22.00
CA LEU A 31 22.55 3.63 -21.85
C LEU A 31 22.97 4.95 -22.51
N GLU A 32 22.32 5.29 -23.62
CA GLU A 32 22.67 6.46 -24.41
C GLU A 32 22.13 7.75 -23.77
N ARG A 33 22.99 8.77 -23.70
CA ARG A 33 22.57 10.10 -23.25
C ARG A 33 21.56 10.68 -24.26
N GLY A 34 20.61 11.43 -23.73
CA GLY A 34 19.64 12.13 -24.56
C GLY A 34 18.66 11.21 -25.29
N THR A 35 18.41 10.01 -24.75
CA THR A 35 17.49 9.02 -25.33
C THR A 35 16.66 8.39 -24.21
N LEU A 36 15.33 8.33 -24.39
CA LEU A 36 14.46 7.61 -23.46
C LEU A 36 14.60 6.12 -23.73
N HIS A 37 14.85 5.33 -22.69
CA HIS A 37 14.89 3.88 -22.81
C HIS A 37 13.59 3.26 -22.29
N ARG A 38 13.21 2.10 -22.82
CA ARG A 38 12.16 1.22 -22.29
C ARG A 38 12.82 0.07 -21.54
N GLY A 39 12.41 -0.18 -20.31
CA GLY A 39 12.92 -1.29 -19.49
C GLY A 39 11.89 -1.78 -18.48
N VAL A 40 10.96 -2.62 -18.94
CA VAL A 40 9.90 -3.21 -18.11
C VAL A 40 10.43 -4.50 -17.47
N SER A 41 10.60 -4.49 -16.15
CA SER A 41 11.15 -5.63 -15.41
C SER A 41 10.28 -6.88 -15.56
N GLY A 42 10.91 -8.01 -15.87
CA GLY A 42 10.21 -9.28 -16.10
C GLY A 42 9.70 -9.49 -17.54
N VAL A 43 9.67 -8.42 -18.35
CA VAL A 43 9.38 -8.47 -19.79
C VAL A 43 10.67 -8.36 -20.59
N ASP A 44 11.44 -7.31 -20.31
CA ASP A 44 12.64 -6.96 -21.06
C ASP A 44 13.89 -7.57 -20.42
N GLN A 45 14.89 -7.90 -21.24
CA GLN A 45 16.18 -8.40 -20.73
C GLN A 45 17.07 -7.27 -20.16
N GLY A 46 16.73 -6.02 -20.47
CA GLY A 46 17.40 -4.80 -20.01
C GLY A 46 16.81 -3.59 -20.73
N PRO A 47 17.17 -2.36 -20.34
CA PRO A 47 16.70 -1.16 -21.01
C PRO A 47 17.17 -1.11 -22.46
N VAL A 48 16.25 -0.82 -23.39
CA VAL A 48 16.53 -0.61 -24.81
C VAL A 48 16.09 0.79 -25.24
N PRO A 49 16.75 1.45 -26.19
CA PRO A 49 16.28 2.73 -26.73
C PRO A 49 14.81 2.63 -27.17
N MET A 50 13.99 3.57 -26.73
CA MET A 50 12.58 3.64 -27.12
C MET A 50 12.48 4.08 -28.58
N SER A 51 11.61 3.44 -29.36
CA SER A 51 11.39 3.84 -30.74
C SER A 51 10.71 5.22 -30.81
N ALA A 52 10.85 5.91 -31.95
CA ALA A 52 10.20 7.20 -32.15
C ALA A 52 8.67 7.09 -32.10
N ASP A 53 8.09 5.99 -32.58
CA ASP A 53 6.66 5.73 -32.56
C ASP A 53 6.16 5.49 -31.13
N ASP A 54 6.89 4.70 -30.33
CA ASP A 54 6.57 4.48 -28.91
C ASP A 54 6.62 5.80 -28.13
N LEU A 55 7.67 6.59 -28.32
CA LEU A 55 7.81 7.90 -27.68
C LEU A 55 6.71 8.87 -28.11
N ALA A 56 6.32 8.86 -29.39
CA ALA A 56 5.21 9.65 -29.90
C ALA A 56 3.87 9.18 -29.32
N GLY A 57 3.74 7.91 -28.94
CA GLY A 57 2.56 7.34 -28.29
C GLY A 57 2.32 7.85 -26.86
N LEU A 58 3.36 8.24 -26.15
CA LEU A 58 3.27 8.77 -24.78
C LEU A 58 2.72 10.20 -24.79
N LYS A 59 1.57 10.43 -24.15
CA LYS A 59 0.89 11.75 -24.10
C LYS A 59 0.85 12.35 -22.69
N ASP A 60 1.57 11.76 -21.75
CA ASP A 60 1.70 12.32 -20.40
C ASP A 60 2.64 13.55 -20.36
N PRO A 61 2.59 14.34 -19.28
CA PRO A 61 3.40 15.56 -19.14
C PRO A 61 4.92 15.37 -19.25
N MET A 62 5.48 14.23 -18.80
CA MET A 62 6.92 14.00 -18.92
C MET A 62 7.32 13.85 -20.38
N ALA A 63 6.57 13.05 -21.14
CA ALA A 63 6.84 12.84 -22.56
C ALA A 63 6.63 14.13 -23.37
N ALA A 64 5.49 14.80 -23.18
CA ALA A 64 5.08 15.95 -23.99
C ALA A 64 5.98 17.19 -23.78
N VAL A 65 6.36 17.47 -22.52
CA VAL A 65 7.15 18.67 -22.18
C VAL A 65 8.64 18.44 -22.41
N PHE A 66 9.15 17.24 -22.12
CA PHE A 66 10.59 16.98 -22.13
C PHE A 66 11.04 16.10 -23.28
N PHE A 67 10.66 14.82 -23.26
CA PHE A 67 11.32 13.81 -24.09
C PHE A 67 11.05 14.01 -25.59
N GLN A 68 9.82 14.39 -25.96
CA GLN A 68 9.47 14.73 -27.35
C GLN A 68 10.12 16.03 -27.84
N GLN A 69 10.57 16.88 -26.92
CA GLN A 69 11.30 18.12 -27.21
C GLN A 69 12.83 17.93 -27.18
N GLY A 70 13.30 16.69 -27.00
CA GLY A 70 14.73 16.39 -26.87
C GLY A 70 15.37 16.95 -25.59
N GLN A 71 14.56 17.21 -24.55
CA GLN A 71 15.03 17.67 -23.25
C GLN A 71 15.09 16.52 -22.24
N TRP A 72 16.11 16.54 -21.40
CA TRP A 72 16.44 15.43 -20.50
C TRP A 72 16.76 15.97 -19.10
N PRO A 73 15.72 16.32 -18.30
CA PRO A 73 15.92 16.91 -16.98
C PRO A 73 16.62 15.90 -16.07
N MET A 74 17.71 16.27 -15.40
CA MET A 74 18.49 15.31 -14.61
C MET A 74 18.35 15.52 -13.11
N THR A 75 17.79 16.63 -12.66
CA THR A 75 17.46 16.87 -11.25
C THR A 75 15.97 17.14 -11.05
N LEU A 76 15.52 17.15 -9.79
CA LEU A 76 14.17 17.58 -9.45
C LEU A 76 13.91 19.02 -9.94
N GLU A 77 14.87 19.92 -9.73
CA GLU A 77 14.79 21.32 -10.17
C GLU A 77 14.62 21.42 -11.69
N ASP A 78 15.39 20.65 -12.47
CA ASP A 78 15.26 20.64 -13.93
C ASP A 78 13.84 20.26 -14.38
N VAL A 79 13.22 19.28 -13.71
CA VAL A 79 11.82 18.86 -13.98
C VAL A 79 10.86 19.99 -13.61
N LEU A 80 10.99 20.58 -12.41
CA LEU A 80 10.05 21.60 -11.95
C LEU A 80 10.17 22.91 -12.75
N ASP A 81 11.38 23.32 -13.10
CA ASP A 81 11.68 24.51 -13.90
C ASP A 81 11.28 24.31 -15.37
N GLY A 82 11.48 23.12 -15.92
CA GLY A 82 11.01 22.78 -17.26
C GLY A 82 9.50 22.86 -17.39
N LEU A 83 8.76 22.28 -16.45
CA LEU A 83 7.29 22.39 -16.42
C LEU A 83 6.84 23.84 -16.29
N THR A 84 7.50 24.64 -15.44
CA THR A 84 7.20 26.06 -15.26
C THR A 84 7.47 26.87 -16.53
N ARG A 85 8.60 26.64 -17.20
CA ARG A 85 8.92 27.31 -18.48
C ARG A 85 7.96 26.96 -19.60
N ALA A 86 7.42 25.74 -19.59
CA ALA A 86 6.42 25.29 -20.53
C ALA A 86 4.99 25.75 -20.19
N ASP A 87 4.80 26.49 -19.07
CA ASP A 87 3.49 26.83 -18.51
C ASP A 87 2.58 25.59 -18.31
N ALA A 88 3.22 24.45 -18.01
CA ALA A 88 2.55 23.17 -17.83
C ALA A 88 2.35 22.89 -16.33
N LEU A 89 1.12 22.54 -15.97
CA LEU A 89 0.74 22.11 -14.61
C LEU A 89 1.23 23.10 -13.53
N PRO A 90 0.72 24.36 -13.52
CA PRO A 90 1.26 25.43 -12.69
C PRO A 90 1.02 25.24 -11.18
N VAL A 91 0.07 24.39 -10.78
CA VAL A 91 -0.19 24.12 -9.36
C VAL A 91 0.82 23.11 -8.85
N GLN A 92 1.61 23.51 -7.84
CA GLN A 92 2.61 22.65 -7.20
C GLN A 92 2.31 22.48 -5.71
N CYS A 93 2.36 21.24 -5.24
CA CYS A 93 2.42 20.92 -3.80
C CYS A 93 3.67 20.10 -3.50
N VAL A 94 4.28 20.35 -2.35
CA VAL A 94 5.49 19.68 -1.90
C VAL A 94 5.19 19.01 -0.56
N TYR A 95 5.52 17.74 -0.45
CA TYR A 95 5.36 16.93 0.75
C TYR A 95 6.71 16.29 1.09
N MET A 96 6.85 15.82 2.32
CA MET A 96 8.10 15.24 2.79
C MET A 96 7.83 14.03 3.68
N ILE A 97 8.60 12.97 3.45
CA ILE A 97 8.63 11.74 4.25
C ILE A 97 10.03 11.51 4.81
N SER A 98 10.10 10.98 6.04
CA SER A 98 11.32 10.51 6.68
C SER A 98 10.97 9.55 7.81
N GLU A 99 11.46 8.32 7.71
CA GLU A 99 11.24 7.24 8.70
C GLU A 99 11.97 7.49 10.03
N ALA A 100 13.01 8.32 10.00
CA ALA A 100 13.71 8.80 11.19
C ALA A 100 13.38 10.28 11.48
N GLY A 101 12.42 10.87 10.78
CA GLY A 101 12.16 12.31 10.80
C GLY A 101 11.71 12.81 12.16
N GLN A 102 11.05 11.96 12.94
CA GLN A 102 10.56 12.28 14.27
C GLN A 102 11.55 11.89 15.39
N ILE A 103 12.73 11.36 15.03
CA ILE A 103 13.84 11.14 15.97
C ILE A 103 14.66 12.43 16.03
N THR A 104 14.83 12.97 17.24
CA THR A 104 15.47 14.28 17.39
C THR A 104 16.95 14.21 16.97
N PRO A 105 17.49 15.26 16.32
CA PRO A 105 18.90 15.31 15.97
C PRO A 105 19.85 15.11 17.15
N ASP A 106 19.49 15.60 18.33
CA ASP A 106 20.30 15.44 19.54
C ASP A 106 20.32 13.99 20.04
N GLU A 107 19.22 13.26 19.87
CA GLU A 107 19.11 11.84 20.24
C GLU A 107 19.97 10.95 19.33
N ALA A 108 20.00 11.26 18.03
CA ALA A 108 20.73 10.47 17.05
C ALA A 108 21.40 11.35 15.97
N PRO A 109 22.55 11.99 16.30
CA PRO A 109 23.23 12.91 15.38
C PRO A 109 23.73 12.24 14.09
N GLY A 110 24.15 10.97 14.18
CA GLY A 110 24.68 10.18 13.06
C GLY A 110 23.63 9.40 12.26
N LEU A 111 22.36 9.45 12.69
CA LEU A 111 21.27 8.70 12.04
C LEU A 111 20.93 9.35 10.69
N ARG A 112 20.91 8.52 9.64
CA ARG A 112 20.45 8.97 8.32
C ARG A 112 18.95 9.15 8.35
N ARG A 113 18.48 10.31 7.89
CA ARG A 113 17.04 10.64 7.89
C ARG A 113 16.32 10.16 6.64
N ASP A 114 17.06 9.80 5.59
CA ASP A 114 16.53 9.32 4.31
C ASP A 114 15.31 10.13 3.83
N LEU A 115 15.44 11.46 3.90
CA LEU A 115 14.41 12.40 3.51
C LEU A 115 14.09 12.24 2.04
N ARG A 116 12.79 12.20 1.71
CA ARG A 116 12.32 12.27 0.33
C ARG A 116 11.25 13.34 0.20
N PHE A 117 11.35 14.12 -0.87
CA PHE A 117 10.25 14.92 -1.36
C PHE A 117 9.30 14.05 -2.17
N ALA A 118 8.00 14.27 -1.95
CA ALA A 118 6.97 13.93 -2.92
C ALA A 118 6.38 15.25 -3.44
N VAL A 119 6.47 15.48 -4.75
CA VAL A 119 5.99 16.72 -5.38
C VAL A 119 4.88 16.37 -6.35
N THR A 120 3.77 17.11 -6.29
CA THR A 120 2.68 16.97 -7.26
C THR A 120 2.58 18.20 -8.13
N ARG A 121 2.23 18.00 -9.40
CA ARG A 121 1.97 19.06 -10.38
C ARG A 121 0.61 18.83 -11.03
N ALA A 122 -0.21 19.87 -11.05
CA ALA A 122 -1.59 19.81 -11.55
C ALA A 122 -1.95 21.04 -12.38
N ALA A 123 -2.97 20.90 -13.23
CA ALA A 123 -3.69 22.04 -13.77
C ALA A 123 -4.53 22.72 -12.66
N PRO A 124 -4.87 24.02 -12.80
CA PRO A 124 -5.72 24.70 -11.82
C PRO A 124 -7.07 24.00 -11.64
N GLY A 125 -7.39 23.61 -10.40
CA GLY A 125 -8.67 22.97 -10.06
C GLY A 125 -8.80 21.50 -10.50
N ALA A 126 -7.71 20.85 -10.92
CA ALA A 126 -7.69 19.45 -11.34
C ALA A 126 -6.87 18.57 -10.37
N ASP A 127 -7.07 17.26 -10.47
CA ASP A 127 -6.17 16.29 -9.86
C ASP A 127 -4.77 16.37 -10.49
N PRO A 128 -3.71 15.99 -9.76
CA PRO A 128 -2.36 15.99 -10.32
C PRO A 128 -2.19 15.01 -11.49
N ASP A 129 -1.55 15.49 -12.55
CA ASP A 129 -1.14 14.66 -13.67
C ASP A 129 0.32 14.22 -13.57
N LEU A 130 1.06 14.70 -12.57
CA LEU A 130 2.45 14.34 -12.37
C LEU A 130 2.80 14.30 -10.88
N LEU A 131 3.43 13.20 -10.48
CA LEU A 131 3.94 12.96 -9.14
C LEU A 131 5.42 12.62 -9.24
N VAL A 132 6.26 13.36 -8.54
CA VAL A 132 7.71 13.16 -8.49
C VAL A 132 8.11 12.71 -7.10
N SER A 133 8.92 11.68 -7.01
CA SER A 133 9.63 11.31 -5.78
C SER A 133 11.12 11.51 -5.98
N SER A 134 11.75 12.25 -5.06
CA SER A 134 13.18 12.57 -5.14
C SER A 134 13.77 12.71 -3.74
N ASP A 135 15.03 12.35 -3.57
CA ASP A 135 15.79 12.84 -2.41
C ASP A 135 16.22 14.31 -2.65
N PRO A 136 16.59 15.06 -1.60
CA PRO A 136 17.00 16.46 -1.74
C PRO A 136 18.19 16.69 -2.67
N ASP A 137 19.12 15.72 -2.75
CA ASP A 137 20.31 15.81 -3.60
C ASP A 137 20.03 15.34 -5.05
N SER A 138 18.79 14.94 -5.36
CA SER A 138 18.39 14.36 -6.65
C SER A 138 19.29 13.18 -7.09
N ALA A 139 19.81 12.38 -6.17
CA ALA A 139 20.45 11.11 -6.48
C ALA A 139 19.39 10.05 -6.85
N PHE A 140 18.21 10.15 -6.25
CA PHE A 140 17.00 9.40 -6.57
C PHE A 140 15.99 10.31 -7.27
N LEU A 141 15.43 9.89 -8.40
CA LEU A 141 14.38 10.64 -9.11
C LEU A 141 13.47 9.68 -9.87
N GLN A 142 12.19 9.66 -9.48
CA GLN A 142 11.14 8.85 -10.10
C GLN A 142 9.89 9.68 -10.34
N VAL A 143 9.17 9.36 -11.41
CA VAL A 143 7.97 10.09 -11.80
C VAL A 143 6.86 9.12 -12.18
N ALA A 144 5.66 9.32 -11.63
CA ALA A 144 4.43 8.79 -12.17
C ALA A 144 3.68 9.92 -12.87
N ALA A 145 3.37 9.75 -14.15
CA ALA A 145 2.72 10.77 -14.97
C ALA A 145 1.46 10.20 -15.63
N TRP A 146 0.35 10.90 -15.50
CA TRP A 146 -0.93 10.50 -16.08
C TRP A 146 -0.96 10.83 -17.57
N ASP A 147 -1.26 9.81 -18.37
CA ASP A 147 -1.52 9.94 -19.78
C ASP A 147 -3.03 10.07 -20.00
N PRO A 148 -3.54 11.26 -20.37
CA PRO A 148 -4.98 11.46 -20.54
C PRO A 148 -5.54 10.75 -21.79
N ALA A 149 -4.69 10.40 -22.77
CA ALA A 149 -5.12 9.72 -23.99
C ALA A 149 -5.24 8.20 -23.76
N ALA A 150 -4.25 7.61 -23.09
CA ALA A 150 -4.26 6.18 -22.76
C ALA A 150 -4.99 5.86 -21.44
N GLN A 151 -5.31 6.88 -20.63
CA GLN A 151 -5.92 6.78 -19.30
C GLN A 151 -5.15 5.86 -18.35
N VAL A 152 -3.83 6.00 -18.32
CA VAL A 152 -2.90 5.23 -17.48
C VAL A 152 -1.90 6.16 -16.81
N PHE A 153 -1.28 5.71 -15.73
CA PHE A 153 -0.01 6.25 -15.28
C PHE A 153 1.14 5.60 -16.03
N ASN A 154 2.04 6.41 -16.59
CA ASN A 154 3.36 6.02 -17.06
C ASN A 154 4.39 6.22 -15.93
N TYR A 155 5.27 5.24 -15.76
CA TYR A 155 6.27 5.24 -14.69
C TYR A 155 7.68 5.44 -15.27
N TYR A 156 8.34 6.50 -14.83
CA TYR A 156 9.67 6.88 -15.26
C TYR A 156 10.64 6.87 -14.10
N MET A 157 11.89 6.53 -14.39
CA MET A 157 12.98 6.69 -13.44
C MET A 157 14.24 7.18 -14.12
N ARG A 158 14.99 8.02 -13.41
CA ARG A 158 16.28 8.49 -13.88
C ARG A 158 17.36 7.47 -13.53
N ILE A 159 18.00 6.90 -14.55
CA ILE A 159 19.21 6.09 -14.41
C ILE A 159 20.34 6.85 -15.08
N SER A 160 21.09 7.62 -14.29
CA SER A 160 22.12 8.53 -14.81
C SER A 160 23.06 7.80 -15.78
N PRO A 161 23.28 8.35 -16.99
CA PRO A 161 22.97 9.71 -17.42
C PRO A 161 21.67 9.84 -18.26
N THR A 162 20.69 8.95 -18.07
CA THR A 162 19.47 8.90 -18.90
C THR A 162 18.18 8.64 -18.11
N TRP A 163 17.05 8.54 -18.83
CA TRP A 163 15.75 8.15 -18.31
C TRP A 163 15.31 6.80 -18.86
N VAL A 164 14.59 6.05 -18.02
CA VAL A 164 13.95 4.79 -18.39
C VAL A 164 12.45 4.88 -18.10
N TRP A 165 11.62 4.65 -19.11
CA TRP A 165 10.23 4.29 -18.94
C TRP A 165 10.15 2.81 -18.53
N THR A 166 9.57 2.57 -17.37
CA THR A 166 9.56 1.26 -16.68
C THR A 166 8.26 0.50 -16.89
N GLY A 167 7.32 1.09 -17.63
CA GLY A 167 6.00 0.54 -17.92
C GLY A 167 4.88 1.52 -17.55
N ASN A 168 3.65 1.04 -17.64
CA ASN A 168 2.45 1.79 -17.29
C ASN A 168 1.52 1.01 -16.35
N SER A 169 0.36 1.59 -16.03
CA SER A 169 -0.65 0.96 -15.17
C SER A 169 -1.05 -0.47 -15.60
N TRP A 170 -1.11 -0.76 -16.90
CA TRP A 170 -1.41 -2.12 -17.39
C TRP A 170 -0.23 -3.07 -17.21
N SER A 171 1.00 -2.57 -17.36
CA SER A 171 2.21 -3.36 -17.10
C SER A 171 2.26 -3.85 -15.65
N ALA A 172 1.72 -3.10 -14.69
CA ALA A 172 1.62 -3.54 -13.29
C ALA A 172 0.70 -4.75 -13.07
N LEU A 173 -0.31 -4.91 -13.93
CA LEU A 173 -1.30 -5.97 -13.83
C LEU A 173 -0.90 -7.23 -14.61
N ALA A 174 0.04 -7.10 -15.55
CA ALA A 174 0.50 -8.20 -16.38
C ALA A 174 1.29 -9.24 -15.56
N PRO A 175 1.03 -10.55 -15.71
CA PRO A 175 1.68 -11.61 -14.92
C PRO A 175 3.21 -11.58 -14.96
N GLU A 176 3.78 -11.22 -16.11
CA GLU A 176 5.21 -11.22 -16.36
C GLU A 176 5.96 -10.11 -15.62
N SER A 177 5.32 -8.97 -15.35
CA SER A 177 5.93 -7.78 -14.72
C SER A 177 5.39 -7.45 -13.32
N ARG A 178 4.22 -7.96 -12.94
CA ARG A 178 3.64 -7.75 -11.60
C ARG A 178 4.61 -8.16 -10.49
N GLY A 179 4.83 -7.29 -9.50
CA GLY A 179 5.71 -7.57 -8.36
C GLY A 179 7.21 -7.48 -8.68
N LYS A 180 7.59 -6.97 -9.87
CA LYS A 180 8.98 -6.81 -10.33
C LYS A 180 9.26 -5.36 -10.69
N GLY A 181 10.51 -4.93 -10.55
CA GLY A 181 10.90 -3.54 -10.85
C GLY A 181 10.10 -2.55 -10.00
N CYS A 182 9.58 -1.49 -10.61
CA CYS A 182 8.70 -0.52 -9.94
C CYS A 182 7.31 -1.09 -9.58
N PHE A 183 6.89 -2.21 -10.19
CA PHE A 183 5.61 -2.84 -9.90
C PHE A 183 5.64 -3.73 -8.67
N ASP A 184 6.71 -3.72 -7.89
CA ASP A 184 6.69 -4.26 -6.54
C ASP A 184 6.01 -3.33 -5.52
N SER A 185 6.13 -2.02 -5.72
CA SER A 185 5.38 -1.00 -4.99
C SER A 185 4.08 -0.64 -5.70
N HIS A 186 4.07 -0.59 -7.04
CA HIS A 186 2.91 -0.19 -7.84
C HIS A 186 2.10 -1.38 -8.38
N VAL A 187 1.95 -2.48 -7.62
CA VAL A 187 1.36 -3.74 -8.12
C VAL A 187 -0.03 -3.58 -8.75
N ASN A 188 -0.82 -2.57 -8.37
CA ASN A 188 -2.17 -2.37 -8.91
C ASN A 188 -2.25 -1.34 -10.04
N GLY A 189 -1.12 -0.82 -10.50
CA GLY A 189 -1.05 0.13 -11.62
C GLY A 189 -1.46 1.55 -11.26
N SER A 190 -1.59 1.87 -9.96
CA SER A 190 -1.82 3.22 -9.48
C SER A 190 -0.62 3.79 -8.73
N VAL A 191 -0.78 4.98 -8.17
CA VAL A 191 0.10 5.55 -7.14
C VAL A 191 -0.06 4.80 -5.81
N VAL A 192 0.98 4.82 -4.96
CA VAL A 192 1.02 4.06 -3.70
C VAL A 192 0.53 4.91 -2.54
N MET A 193 -0.34 4.35 -1.69
CA MET A 193 -0.91 5.02 -0.52
C MET A 193 -0.30 4.60 0.83
N LYS A 194 0.79 3.83 0.83
CA LYS A 194 1.44 3.36 2.05
C LYS A 194 1.78 4.53 3.00
N GLU A 195 1.38 4.40 4.27
CA GLU A 195 1.57 5.37 5.36
C GLU A 195 0.80 6.70 5.19
N LEU A 196 -0.11 6.78 4.21
CA LEU A 196 -0.96 7.94 3.98
C LEU A 196 -2.35 7.73 4.61
N ARG A 197 -2.37 7.53 5.93
CA ARG A 197 -3.58 7.63 6.76
C ARG A 197 -3.21 8.28 8.07
N GLN A 198 -4.11 9.10 8.61
CA GLN A 198 -3.95 9.71 9.93
C GLN A 198 -3.43 8.67 10.95
N PRO A 199 -2.36 8.97 11.69
CA PRO A 199 -1.69 10.27 11.83
C PRO A 199 -0.51 10.54 10.88
N TRP A 200 -0.36 9.78 9.79
CA TRP A 200 0.71 9.92 8.78
C TRP A 200 2.10 9.71 9.38
N SER A 201 2.34 8.50 9.90
CA SER A 201 3.42 8.20 10.86
C SER A 201 4.80 8.75 10.51
N ASN A 202 5.22 8.64 9.25
CA ASN A 202 6.55 9.03 8.79
C ASN A 202 6.54 10.32 7.94
N TRP A 203 5.39 10.96 7.78
CA TRP A 203 5.25 12.14 6.94
C TRP A 203 5.21 13.42 7.75
N GLN A 204 5.71 14.51 7.16
CA GLN A 204 5.39 15.85 7.62
C GLN A 204 3.88 16.06 7.53
N SER A 205 3.22 16.35 8.66
CA SER A 205 1.77 16.48 8.74
C SER A 205 1.32 17.41 9.86
N MET A 206 0.02 17.63 9.99
CA MET A 206 -0.54 18.29 11.17
C MET A 206 -0.37 17.50 12.49
N ALA A 207 -0.05 16.20 12.41
CA ALA A 207 0.10 15.34 13.59
C ALA A 207 1.56 15.08 13.98
N ALA A 208 2.50 15.19 13.04
CA ALA A 208 3.92 14.97 13.27
C ALA A 208 4.79 15.90 12.41
N THR A 209 5.87 16.41 13.02
CA THR A 209 6.86 17.27 12.36
C THR A 209 8.16 16.49 12.18
N ILE A 210 8.70 16.52 10.96
CA ILE A 210 10.05 16.08 10.64
C ILE A 210 11.05 17.11 11.16
N GLN A 211 12.02 16.65 11.94
CA GLN A 211 12.99 17.48 12.63
C GLN A 211 14.37 17.41 11.94
N LEU A 212 14.89 18.58 11.60
CA LEU A 212 16.24 18.77 11.08
C LEU A 212 17.16 19.42 12.12
N PRO A 213 18.47 19.13 12.12
CA PRO A 213 19.47 19.93 12.84
C PRO A 213 19.34 21.43 12.51
N PRO A 214 19.63 22.36 13.44
CA PRO A 214 19.53 23.80 13.18
C PRO A 214 20.38 24.31 12.01
N ASP A 215 21.51 23.68 11.75
CA ASP A 215 22.50 23.98 10.71
C ASP A 215 22.35 23.12 9.45
N ASP A 216 21.29 22.32 9.36
CA ASP A 216 21.03 21.47 8.19
C ASP A 216 20.76 22.33 6.94
N PRO A 217 21.52 22.15 5.84
CA PRO A 217 21.39 22.96 4.63
C PRO A 217 20.00 22.83 3.96
N LEU A 218 19.26 21.75 4.23
CA LEU A 218 17.91 21.58 3.71
C LEU A 218 16.94 22.65 4.21
N ARG A 219 17.23 23.30 5.34
CA ARG A 219 16.42 24.42 5.85
C ARG A 219 16.37 25.62 4.91
N ASP A 220 17.43 25.82 4.11
CA ASP A 220 17.52 26.87 3.10
C ASP A 220 17.02 26.41 1.71
N ASN A 221 16.65 25.13 1.56
CA ASN A 221 16.12 24.61 0.31
C ASN A 221 14.71 25.20 0.03
N PRO A 222 14.47 25.81 -1.15
CA PRO A 222 13.18 26.41 -1.48
C PRO A 222 11.99 25.43 -1.47
N LEU A 223 12.20 24.15 -1.76
CA LEU A 223 11.15 23.13 -1.70
C LEU A 223 10.82 22.78 -0.25
N TYR A 224 11.83 22.65 0.62
CA TYR A 224 11.63 22.38 2.05
C TYR A 224 10.77 23.47 2.71
N GLN A 225 11.04 24.74 2.40
CA GLN A 225 10.28 25.88 2.92
C GLN A 225 8.81 25.92 2.44
N ARG A 226 8.46 25.11 1.44
CA ARG A 226 7.11 25.01 0.86
C ARG A 226 6.41 23.68 1.19
N VAL A 227 7.01 22.84 2.03
CA VAL A 227 6.40 21.57 2.44
C VAL A 227 5.08 21.85 3.14
N ILE A 228 4.04 21.14 2.70
CA ILE A 228 2.71 21.13 3.32
C ILE A 228 2.41 19.73 3.88
N GLY A 229 1.39 19.63 4.73
CA GLY A 229 1.08 18.40 5.44
C GLY A 229 0.51 17.27 4.57
N ALA A 230 0.89 16.04 4.91
CA ALA A 230 0.50 14.82 4.21
C ALA A 230 -1.01 14.50 4.28
N GLU A 231 -1.77 15.14 5.17
CA GLU A 231 -3.23 15.06 5.15
C GLU A 231 -3.83 15.49 3.80
N ARG A 232 -3.14 16.37 3.05
CA ARG A 232 -3.52 16.73 1.68
C ARG A 232 -3.03 15.74 0.64
N LEU A 233 -1.86 15.13 0.86
CA LEU A 233 -1.32 14.10 -0.04
C LEU A 233 -2.18 12.84 0.00
N GLU A 234 -2.67 12.44 1.17
CA GLU A 234 -3.62 11.33 1.31
C GLU A 234 -4.83 11.53 0.38
N LEU A 235 -5.51 12.68 0.46
CA LEU A 235 -6.67 12.97 -0.38
C LEU A 235 -6.32 12.94 -1.87
N THR A 236 -5.15 13.48 -2.21
CA THR A 236 -4.63 13.48 -3.58
C THR A 236 -4.44 12.06 -4.08
N VAL A 237 -3.72 11.21 -3.34
CA VAL A 237 -3.44 9.82 -3.71
C VAL A 237 -4.73 9.01 -3.82
N LYS A 238 -5.69 9.20 -2.91
CA LYS A 238 -7.03 8.60 -3.01
C LYS A 238 -7.74 8.98 -4.31
N GLY A 239 -7.70 10.26 -4.69
CA GLY A 239 -8.26 10.74 -5.95
C GLY A 239 -7.62 10.08 -7.18
N LEU A 240 -6.29 9.95 -7.18
CA LEU A 240 -5.53 9.32 -8.26
C LEU A 240 -5.77 7.82 -8.38
N VAL A 241 -5.90 7.12 -7.23
CA VAL A 241 -6.35 5.72 -7.18
C VAL A 241 -7.73 5.59 -7.81
N SER A 242 -8.69 6.41 -7.37
CA SER A 242 -10.05 6.42 -7.91
C SER A 242 -10.09 6.70 -9.42
N ARG A 243 -9.26 7.63 -9.90
CA ARG A 243 -9.10 7.95 -11.33
C ARG A 243 -8.63 6.76 -12.15
N TRP A 244 -7.58 6.07 -11.70
CA TRP A 244 -7.11 4.85 -12.37
C TRP A 244 -8.15 3.73 -12.32
N THR A 245 -8.76 3.47 -11.16
CA THR A 245 -9.81 2.45 -11.03
C THR A 245 -10.95 2.71 -12.01
N THR A 246 -11.41 3.96 -12.13
CA THR A 246 -12.48 4.34 -13.07
C THR A 246 -12.10 4.02 -14.51
N ALA A 247 -10.91 4.46 -14.94
CA ALA A 247 -10.41 4.21 -16.29
C ALA A 247 -10.22 2.71 -16.58
N ARG A 248 -9.65 1.98 -15.62
CA ARG A 248 -9.44 0.53 -15.68
C ARG A 248 -10.76 -0.21 -15.85
N LEU A 249 -11.77 0.10 -15.04
CA LEU A 249 -13.08 -0.53 -15.12
C LEU A 249 -13.73 -0.29 -16.48
N ALA A 250 -13.68 0.95 -16.99
CA ALA A 250 -14.19 1.29 -18.31
C ALA A 250 -13.47 0.52 -19.44
N ALA A 251 -12.18 0.19 -19.29
CA ALA A 251 -11.40 -0.52 -20.29
C ALA A 251 -11.59 -2.06 -20.25
N VAL A 252 -11.87 -2.64 -19.08
CA VAL A 252 -12.02 -4.11 -18.95
C VAL A 252 -13.47 -4.59 -19.01
N VAL A 253 -14.43 -3.66 -18.92
CA VAL A 253 -15.86 -3.92 -19.09
C VAL A 253 -16.29 -3.38 -20.45
N ASP A 254 -16.49 -4.29 -21.40
CA ASP A 254 -16.80 -3.95 -22.78
C ASP A 254 -17.80 -4.95 -23.36
N ASP A 255 -18.78 -4.45 -24.11
CA ASP A 255 -19.87 -5.24 -24.73
C ASP A 255 -20.56 -6.24 -23.77
N GLY A 256 -20.75 -5.83 -22.51
CA GLY A 256 -21.37 -6.68 -21.47
C GLY A 256 -20.46 -7.82 -20.96
N MET A 257 -19.18 -7.81 -21.30
CA MET A 257 -18.17 -8.78 -20.85
C MET A 257 -17.16 -8.13 -19.89
N VAL A 258 -16.65 -8.91 -18.95
CA VAL A 258 -15.52 -8.58 -18.07
C VAL A 258 -14.31 -9.38 -18.56
N ARG A 259 -13.27 -8.72 -19.07
CA ARG A 259 -12.15 -9.40 -19.75
C ARG A 259 -11.17 -10.14 -18.82
N HIS A 260 -10.94 -9.60 -17.62
CA HIS A 260 -10.01 -10.16 -16.62
C HIS A 260 -10.66 -10.15 -15.22
N PRO A 261 -11.64 -11.05 -14.98
CA PRO A 261 -12.36 -11.07 -13.72
C PRO A 261 -11.46 -11.36 -12.52
N ASP A 262 -10.43 -12.19 -12.69
CA ASP A 262 -9.41 -12.47 -11.67
C ASP A 262 -8.62 -11.20 -11.27
N HIS A 263 -8.29 -10.32 -12.21
CA HIS A 263 -7.59 -9.08 -11.90
C HIS A 263 -8.42 -8.15 -11.01
N LEU A 264 -9.74 -8.13 -11.21
CA LEU A 264 -10.66 -7.29 -10.42
C LEU A 264 -10.93 -7.91 -9.04
N LEU A 265 -11.32 -9.18 -9.00
CA LEU A 265 -11.71 -9.85 -7.76
C LEU A 265 -10.52 -10.22 -6.86
N ARG A 266 -9.28 -10.21 -7.38
CA ARG A 266 -8.08 -10.31 -6.56
C ARG A 266 -8.05 -9.26 -5.45
N GLN A 267 -8.53 -8.04 -5.70
CA GLN A 267 -8.57 -6.96 -4.70
C GLN A 267 -9.72 -7.12 -3.68
N LEU A 268 -10.70 -7.97 -3.98
CA LEU A 268 -11.75 -8.36 -3.04
C LEU A 268 -11.31 -9.54 -2.16
N PHE A 269 -10.72 -10.58 -2.76
CA PHE A 269 -10.43 -11.83 -2.08
C PHE A 269 -9.04 -11.87 -1.42
N THR A 270 -8.06 -11.13 -1.94
CA THR A 270 -6.68 -11.18 -1.46
C THR A 270 -6.24 -9.84 -0.87
N THR A 271 -5.04 -9.82 -0.28
CA THR A 271 -4.35 -8.58 0.10
C THR A 271 -3.29 -8.31 -0.96
N THR A 272 -3.54 -7.35 -1.85
CA THR A 272 -2.58 -7.05 -2.91
C THR A 272 -1.50 -6.09 -2.43
N THR A 273 -1.90 -5.12 -1.61
CA THR A 273 -1.05 -4.19 -0.84
C THR A 273 -1.67 -3.97 0.53
N VAL A 274 -0.98 -3.20 1.37
CA VAL A 274 -1.50 -2.75 2.67
C VAL A 274 -1.21 -1.28 2.85
N ASN A 275 -2.00 -0.63 3.69
CA ASN A 275 -1.60 0.61 4.33
C ASN A 275 -1.06 0.34 5.75
N LEU A 276 -0.39 1.31 6.36
CA LEU A 276 -0.02 1.27 7.77
C LEU A 276 -0.89 2.24 8.56
N ALA A 277 -1.49 1.75 9.63
CA ALA A 277 -2.28 2.54 10.57
C ALA A 277 -1.71 2.42 11.98
N SER A 278 -1.93 3.45 12.79
CA SER A 278 -1.53 3.50 14.19
C SER A 278 -2.58 4.24 15.00
N THR A 279 -2.38 4.27 16.31
CA THR A 279 -3.09 5.26 17.13
C THR A 279 -2.63 6.68 16.74
N SER A 280 -3.39 7.70 17.15
CA SER A 280 -2.95 9.11 17.06
C SER A 280 -2.10 9.55 18.25
N THR A 281 -1.80 8.65 19.18
CA THR A 281 -1.04 8.93 20.41
C THR A 281 0.43 8.64 20.20
N GLN A 282 1.31 9.57 20.57
CA GLN A 282 2.75 9.36 20.51
C GLN A 282 3.16 8.28 21.50
N SER A 283 3.90 7.27 21.04
CA SER A 283 4.25 6.10 21.87
C SER A 283 5.03 6.48 23.12
N THR A 284 5.89 7.50 23.04
CA THR A 284 6.72 7.96 24.16
C THR A 284 5.91 8.65 25.28
N THR A 285 4.68 9.07 24.98
CA THR A 285 3.78 9.71 25.95
C THR A 285 2.81 8.73 26.62
N VAL A 286 2.77 7.47 26.16
CA VAL A 286 1.90 6.44 26.72
C VAL A 286 2.53 5.90 28.00
N GLY A 287 2.01 6.32 29.15
CA GLY A 287 2.38 5.82 30.46
C GLY A 287 1.30 4.94 31.09
N PRO A 288 1.59 4.31 32.24
CA PRO A 288 0.62 3.46 32.95
C PRO A 288 -0.68 4.17 33.32
N ASP A 289 -0.64 5.49 33.53
CA ASP A 289 -1.77 6.32 33.95
C ASP A 289 -2.48 7.04 32.78
N SER A 290 -2.11 6.76 31.52
CA SER A 290 -2.65 7.44 30.33
C SER A 290 -4.09 7.06 29.96
N GLY A 291 -4.79 6.29 30.80
CA GLY A 291 -6.17 5.83 30.53
C GLY A 291 -6.22 4.70 29.50
N ASP A 292 -7.25 4.70 28.67
CA ASP A 292 -7.44 3.69 27.61
C ASP A 292 -6.85 4.17 26.28
N LEU A 293 -6.08 3.30 25.64
CA LEU A 293 -5.57 3.44 24.28
C LEU A 293 -6.53 2.76 23.30
N VAL A 294 -7.13 3.53 22.41
CA VAL A 294 -8.00 3.03 21.34
C VAL A 294 -7.12 2.53 20.19
N LEU A 295 -7.24 1.25 19.82
CA LEU A 295 -6.46 0.68 18.73
C LEU A 295 -7.10 0.94 17.36
N PRO A 296 -6.32 0.96 16.25
CA PRO A 296 -6.85 1.19 14.92
C PRO A 296 -7.97 0.20 14.55
N LEU A 297 -9.08 0.70 14.01
CA LEU A 297 -10.21 -0.16 13.64
C LEU A 297 -9.84 -1.18 12.55
N GLY A 298 -8.91 -0.82 11.66
CA GLY A 298 -8.33 -1.70 10.64
C GLY A 298 -7.57 -2.90 11.19
N PHE A 299 -7.21 -2.91 12.48
CA PHE A 299 -6.68 -4.09 13.16
C PHE A 299 -7.76 -5.16 13.38
N TRP A 300 -9.01 -4.74 13.57
CA TRP A 300 -10.11 -5.62 13.98
C TRP A 300 -10.91 -6.15 12.79
N LEU A 301 -11.18 -5.29 11.79
CA LEU A 301 -11.92 -5.63 10.58
C LEU A 301 -11.62 -4.64 9.43
N ASN A 302 -12.06 -4.95 8.21
CA ASN A 302 -12.02 -4.02 7.09
C ASN A 302 -13.21 -3.06 7.16
N ALA A 303 -13.16 -2.12 8.11
CA ALA A 303 -14.24 -1.18 8.38
C ALA A 303 -14.54 -0.24 7.20
N ASP A 304 -13.52 0.13 6.42
CA ASP A 304 -13.72 0.97 5.24
C ASP A 304 -14.65 0.27 4.23
N ALA A 305 -14.39 -0.98 3.88
CA ALA A 305 -15.24 -1.71 2.95
C ALA A 305 -16.59 -2.13 3.58
N LEU A 306 -16.58 -2.73 4.78
CA LEU A 306 -17.79 -3.31 5.38
C LEU A 306 -18.76 -2.26 5.92
N ILE A 307 -18.26 -1.24 6.63
CA ILE A 307 -19.10 -0.25 7.28
C ILE A 307 -19.32 0.94 6.34
N ASN A 308 -18.26 1.55 5.81
CA ASN A 308 -18.38 2.80 5.07
C ASN A 308 -18.92 2.58 3.65
N ASP A 309 -18.38 1.62 2.90
CA ASP A 309 -18.75 1.41 1.49
C ASP A 309 -20.00 0.52 1.33
N LEU A 310 -20.11 -0.58 2.07
CA LEU A 310 -21.22 -1.52 1.98
C LEU A 310 -22.40 -1.18 2.91
N GLY A 311 -22.20 -0.24 3.84
CA GLY A 311 -23.24 0.29 4.72
C GLY A 311 -23.76 -0.73 5.73
N LEU A 312 -22.89 -1.59 6.28
CA LEU A 312 -23.30 -2.45 7.39
C LEU A 312 -23.65 -1.59 8.62
N PRO A 313 -24.83 -1.77 9.24
CA PRO A 313 -25.27 -0.98 10.39
C PRO A 313 -24.64 -1.49 11.70
N VAL A 314 -23.30 -1.48 11.78
CA VAL A 314 -22.52 -1.87 12.96
C VAL A 314 -22.66 -0.79 14.04
N SER A 315 -22.83 -1.20 15.29
CA SER A 315 -23.00 -0.27 16.40
C SER A 315 -21.68 0.47 16.68
N ALA A 316 -21.70 1.80 16.65
CA ALA A 316 -20.49 2.61 16.89
C ALA A 316 -19.97 2.57 18.34
N GLU A 317 -20.63 1.84 19.23
CA GLU A 317 -20.40 1.89 20.67
C GLU A 317 -19.17 1.07 21.14
N THR A 318 -18.59 0.20 20.31
CA THR A 318 -17.50 -0.72 20.72
C THR A 318 -16.30 -0.71 19.77
N VAL A 319 -15.59 0.43 19.70
CA VAL A 319 -14.19 0.37 19.21
C VAL A 319 -13.32 -0.20 20.33
N PRO A 320 -12.65 -1.35 20.14
CA PRO A 320 -11.88 -1.96 21.21
C PRO A 320 -10.75 -1.04 21.71
N ALA A 321 -10.75 -0.81 23.02
CA ALA A 321 -9.76 0.02 23.72
C ALA A 321 -9.18 -0.75 24.90
N ALA A 322 -7.88 -0.56 25.14
CA ALA A 322 -7.13 -1.27 26.17
C ALA A 322 -6.48 -0.28 27.14
N PRO A 323 -6.32 -0.61 28.43
CA PRO A 323 -5.52 0.20 29.33
C PRO A 323 -4.11 0.43 28.77
N ALA A 324 -3.66 1.69 28.76
CA ALA A 324 -2.34 2.09 28.29
C ALA A 324 -1.19 1.37 29.00
N SER A 325 -1.40 0.98 30.27
CA SER A 325 -0.46 0.14 31.02
C SER A 325 -0.18 -1.20 30.36
N LEU A 326 -1.18 -1.86 29.75
CA LEU A 326 -0.98 -3.13 29.06
C LEU A 326 -0.14 -2.99 27.80
N TYR A 327 -0.26 -1.84 27.12
CA TYR A 327 0.61 -1.49 25.99
C TYR A 327 2.05 -1.30 26.44
N ALA A 328 2.29 -0.44 27.44
CA ALA A 328 3.63 -0.20 27.97
C ALA A 328 4.29 -1.48 28.50
N ASP A 329 3.53 -2.31 29.24
CA ASP A 329 3.99 -3.61 29.73
C ASP A 329 4.36 -4.56 28.61
N SER A 330 3.64 -4.52 27.49
CA SER A 330 3.92 -5.39 26.34
C SER A 330 5.13 -4.95 25.53
N LEU A 331 5.38 -3.63 25.41
CA LEU A 331 6.62 -3.13 24.83
C LEU A 331 7.84 -3.68 25.59
N ALA A 332 7.79 -3.62 26.93
CA ALA A 332 8.84 -4.16 27.78
C ALA A 332 8.94 -5.69 27.71
N ALA A 333 7.80 -6.39 27.79
CA ALA A 333 7.77 -7.86 27.80
C ALA A 333 8.27 -8.50 26.49
N PHE A 334 8.12 -7.81 25.36
CA PHE A 334 8.54 -8.29 24.05
C PHE A 334 9.74 -7.50 23.48
N GLY A 335 10.44 -6.70 24.28
CA GLY A 335 11.69 -6.04 23.89
C GLY A 335 11.56 -5.12 22.68
N PHE A 336 10.46 -4.38 22.57
CA PHE A 336 10.20 -3.47 21.45
C PHE A 336 11.28 -2.40 21.35
N ARG A 337 11.80 -2.20 20.15
CA ARG A 337 12.82 -1.19 19.84
C ARG A 337 12.87 -0.84 18.37
N LEU A 338 13.15 0.41 18.05
CA LEU A 338 13.54 0.84 16.70
C LEU A 338 15.03 0.55 16.49
N GLN A 339 15.39 -0.05 15.35
CA GLN A 339 16.77 -0.41 15.02
C GLN A 339 17.11 -0.08 13.57
N GLU A 340 18.27 0.52 13.36
CA GLU A 340 18.88 0.68 12.04
C GLU A 340 20.32 0.14 12.07
N ARG A 341 20.58 -0.93 11.31
CA ARG A 341 21.89 -1.60 11.27
C ARG A 341 22.95 -0.73 10.63
N ALA A 342 22.54 0.15 9.71
CA ALA A 342 23.43 1.01 8.94
C ALA A 342 24.24 1.98 9.81
N SER A 343 23.59 2.54 10.84
CA SER A 343 24.16 3.53 11.76
C SER A 343 24.43 2.96 13.16
N ASP A 344 24.14 1.66 13.38
CA ASP A 344 24.13 1.02 14.70
C ASP A 344 23.17 1.73 15.69
N PHE A 345 22.10 2.33 15.15
CA PHE A 345 21.09 3.01 15.96
C PHE A 345 20.14 2.01 16.60
N SER A 346 19.85 2.20 17.88
CA SER A 346 18.83 1.45 18.60
C SER A 346 18.15 2.31 19.66
N ARG A 347 16.82 2.35 19.66
CA ARG A 347 16.00 3.05 20.66
C ARG A 347 14.88 2.15 21.18
N GLN A 348 14.78 2.03 22.50
CA GLN A 348 13.70 1.26 23.13
C GLN A 348 12.33 1.89 22.87
N GLY A 349 11.30 1.05 22.72
CA GLY A 349 9.93 1.46 22.47
C GLY A 349 9.43 1.13 21.06
N ASP A 350 8.26 1.67 20.73
CA ASP A 350 7.61 1.50 19.42
C ASP A 350 8.05 2.62 18.45
N THR A 351 7.41 2.67 17.27
CA THR A 351 7.42 3.81 16.35
C THR A 351 6.94 5.11 16.99
N PHE A 352 7.00 6.23 16.27
CA PHE A 352 6.61 7.55 16.80
C PHE A 352 5.17 7.55 17.37
N PHE A 353 4.22 6.99 16.64
CA PHE A 353 2.87 6.71 17.12
C PHE A 353 2.76 5.28 17.63
N ALA A 354 1.94 5.08 18.66
CA ALA A 354 1.77 3.77 19.28
C ALA A 354 1.01 2.80 18.36
N PHE A 355 1.42 1.53 18.38
CA PHE A 355 0.70 0.40 17.80
C PHE A 355 0.52 0.49 16.27
N VAL A 356 1.61 0.74 15.54
CA VAL A 356 1.60 0.68 14.06
C VAL A 356 1.31 -0.76 13.59
N ILE A 357 0.35 -0.94 12.69
CA ILE A 357 -0.06 -2.23 12.13
C ILE A 357 -0.39 -2.11 10.63
N PRO A 358 -0.26 -3.21 9.86
CA PRO A 358 -0.84 -3.29 8.52
C PRO A 358 -2.37 -3.33 8.55
N GLU A 359 -3.00 -2.61 7.63
CA GLU A 359 -4.45 -2.61 7.40
C GLU A 359 -4.79 -2.71 5.90
N ALA A 360 -6.06 -2.95 5.58
CA ALA A 360 -6.53 -3.07 4.20
C ALA A 360 -6.20 -1.79 3.41
N ALA A 361 -5.65 -1.97 2.21
CA ALA A 361 -5.26 -0.84 1.38
C ALA A 361 -6.48 -0.14 0.77
N HIS A 362 -6.40 1.20 0.65
CA HIS A 362 -7.44 1.97 0.00
C HIS A 362 -7.64 1.57 -1.47
N GLU A 363 -6.57 1.25 -2.20
CA GLU A 363 -6.66 0.82 -3.60
C GLU A 363 -7.41 -0.50 -3.80
N ASP A 364 -7.37 -1.40 -2.82
CA ASP A 364 -8.17 -2.62 -2.83
C ASP A 364 -9.64 -2.29 -2.57
N ASN A 365 -9.91 -1.50 -1.54
CA ASN A 365 -11.25 -1.08 -1.18
C ASN A 365 -11.91 -0.22 -2.28
N ASP A 366 -11.15 0.64 -2.96
CA ASP A 366 -11.65 1.52 -4.01
C ASP A 366 -12.16 0.72 -5.23
N VAL A 367 -11.46 -0.34 -5.62
CA VAL A 367 -11.93 -1.25 -6.68
C VAL A 367 -13.22 -1.93 -6.26
N VAL A 368 -13.31 -2.46 -5.03
CA VAL A 368 -14.54 -3.07 -4.52
C VAL A 368 -15.70 -2.07 -4.51
N ARG A 369 -15.48 -0.87 -3.98
CA ARG A 369 -16.44 0.22 -3.91
C ARG A 369 -16.97 0.60 -5.30
N GLN A 370 -16.09 0.76 -6.28
CA GLN A 370 -16.48 1.14 -7.64
C GLN A 370 -17.19 0.00 -8.38
N LEU A 371 -16.76 -1.25 -8.22
CA LEU A 371 -17.45 -2.42 -8.77
C LEU A 371 -18.89 -2.52 -8.25
N VAL A 372 -19.11 -2.25 -6.96
CA VAL A 372 -20.44 -2.23 -6.34
C VAL A 372 -21.25 -1.02 -6.83
N ALA A 373 -20.67 0.16 -6.84
CA ALA A 373 -21.34 1.39 -7.27
C ALA A 373 -21.78 1.35 -8.75
N GLN A 374 -21.02 0.68 -9.61
CA GLN A 374 -21.35 0.47 -11.03
C GLN A 374 -22.27 -0.74 -11.27
N GLY A 375 -22.64 -1.49 -10.23
CA GLY A 375 -23.51 -2.67 -10.34
C GLY A 375 -22.85 -3.89 -10.98
N LEU A 376 -21.53 -3.88 -11.16
CA LEU A 376 -20.75 -5.01 -11.71
C LEU A 376 -20.60 -6.13 -10.71
N VAL A 377 -20.51 -5.80 -9.41
CA VAL A 377 -20.50 -6.75 -8.30
C VAL A 377 -21.66 -6.42 -7.36
N PRO A 378 -22.59 -7.34 -7.09
CA PRO A 378 -23.63 -7.12 -6.10
C PRO A 378 -23.02 -6.84 -4.71
N ALA A 379 -23.53 -5.84 -3.99
CA ALA A 379 -23.07 -5.50 -2.64
C ALA A 379 -23.05 -6.73 -1.70
N ARG A 380 -24.06 -7.60 -1.81
CA ARG A 380 -24.13 -8.86 -1.07
C ARG A 380 -23.00 -9.82 -1.41
N PHE A 381 -22.57 -9.91 -2.67
CA PHE A 381 -21.46 -10.78 -3.07
C PHE A 381 -20.16 -10.28 -2.43
N ALA A 382 -19.88 -8.97 -2.55
CA ALA A 382 -18.73 -8.35 -1.90
C ALA A 382 -18.76 -8.55 -0.38
N ALA A 383 -19.90 -8.34 0.26
CA ALA A 383 -20.06 -8.57 1.69
C ALA A 383 -19.85 -10.04 2.09
N CYS A 384 -20.39 -11.00 1.33
CA CYS A 384 -20.20 -12.43 1.64
C CYS A 384 -18.72 -12.83 1.54
N ALA A 385 -17.99 -12.30 0.56
CA ALA A 385 -16.55 -12.52 0.42
C ALA A 385 -15.75 -11.87 1.56
N LEU A 386 -16.03 -10.61 1.89
CA LEU A 386 -15.34 -9.90 2.98
C LEU A 386 -15.69 -10.45 4.37
N MET A 387 -16.86 -11.07 4.52
CA MET A 387 -17.29 -11.72 5.75
C MET A 387 -16.68 -13.11 5.97
N VAL A 388 -15.92 -13.65 5.00
CA VAL A 388 -15.09 -14.85 5.19
C VAL A 388 -13.81 -14.45 5.91
N ASP A 389 -13.61 -15.01 7.10
CA ASP A 389 -12.46 -14.69 7.96
C ASP A 389 -12.31 -13.18 8.22
N PHE A 390 -13.43 -12.50 8.47
CA PHE A 390 -13.52 -11.03 8.54
C PHE A 390 -12.71 -10.39 9.68
N THR A 391 -12.36 -11.17 10.69
CA THR A 391 -11.50 -10.79 11.82
C THR A 391 -10.03 -10.67 11.42
N ASN A 392 -9.67 -11.14 10.21
CA ASN A 392 -8.36 -11.01 9.59
C ASN A 392 -8.47 -10.19 8.29
N PRO A 393 -8.53 -8.85 8.42
CA PRO A 393 -8.80 -7.97 7.27
C PRO A 393 -7.68 -7.97 6.23
N VAL A 394 -6.45 -8.26 6.64
CA VAL A 394 -5.28 -8.43 5.77
C VAL A 394 -4.70 -9.83 5.92
N PHE A 395 -4.10 -10.32 4.84
CA PHE A 395 -3.39 -11.60 4.77
C PHE A 395 -4.24 -12.83 5.11
N SER A 396 -5.56 -12.77 4.95
CA SER A 396 -6.45 -13.93 5.14
C SER A 396 -6.20 -14.99 4.06
N PRO A 397 -5.67 -16.18 4.40
CA PRO A 397 -5.53 -17.27 3.44
C PRO A 397 -6.89 -17.87 3.10
N ALA A 398 -7.82 -17.89 4.06
CA ALA A 398 -9.18 -18.40 3.88
C ALA A 398 -9.90 -17.61 2.78
N ARG A 399 -9.93 -16.27 2.88
CA ARG A 399 -10.53 -15.42 1.85
C ARG A 399 -9.78 -15.52 0.52
N SER A 400 -8.45 -15.57 0.56
CA SER A 400 -7.64 -15.71 -0.65
C SER A 400 -7.88 -17.03 -1.39
N HIS A 401 -8.20 -18.11 -0.67
CA HIS A 401 -8.50 -19.42 -1.26
C HIS A 401 -9.67 -19.38 -2.25
N LEU A 402 -10.64 -18.50 -2.01
CA LEU A 402 -11.81 -18.33 -2.88
C LEU A 402 -11.46 -17.82 -4.28
N MET A 403 -10.25 -17.29 -4.50
CA MET A 403 -9.75 -16.97 -5.84
C MET A 403 -9.73 -18.18 -6.79
N THR A 404 -9.66 -19.41 -6.27
CA THR A 404 -9.68 -20.65 -7.08
C THR A 404 -10.95 -20.77 -7.92
N TYR A 405 -12.05 -20.13 -7.50
CA TYR A 405 -13.33 -20.14 -8.22
C TYR A 405 -13.49 -18.99 -9.20
N VAL A 406 -12.52 -18.06 -9.27
CA VAL A 406 -12.59 -16.90 -10.15
C VAL A 406 -11.99 -17.25 -11.52
N PRO A 407 -12.74 -17.08 -12.62
CA PRO A 407 -12.22 -17.31 -13.97
C PRO A 407 -11.04 -16.39 -14.32
N THR A 408 -10.18 -16.81 -15.25
CA THR A 408 -9.13 -15.95 -15.84
C THR A 408 -9.50 -15.46 -17.24
N GLU A 409 -10.48 -16.12 -17.87
CA GLU A 409 -11.00 -15.78 -19.19
C GLU A 409 -12.14 -14.75 -19.12
N PRO A 410 -12.45 -14.06 -20.23
CA PRO A 410 -13.58 -13.15 -20.29
C PRO A 410 -14.92 -13.80 -19.94
N VAL A 411 -15.75 -13.12 -19.15
CA VAL A 411 -17.05 -13.61 -18.66
C VAL A 411 -18.17 -12.59 -18.85
N PRO A 412 -19.44 -13.01 -18.99
CA PRO A 412 -20.57 -12.08 -19.02
C PRO A 412 -20.71 -11.31 -17.69
N ALA A 413 -20.71 -9.98 -17.76
CA ALA A 413 -20.83 -9.10 -16.60
C ALA A 413 -22.14 -9.30 -15.82
N SER A 414 -23.19 -9.78 -16.48
CA SER A 414 -24.50 -10.03 -15.88
C SER A 414 -24.55 -11.31 -15.01
N ALA A 415 -23.64 -12.25 -15.21
CA ALA A 415 -23.72 -13.59 -14.61
C ALA A 415 -22.51 -13.96 -13.74
N TRP A 416 -21.34 -13.38 -14.00
CA TRP A 416 -20.08 -13.82 -13.40
C TRP A 416 -20.07 -13.95 -11.87
N CYS A 417 -20.61 -12.98 -11.12
CA CYS A 417 -20.70 -13.09 -9.66
C CYS A 417 -21.64 -14.22 -9.20
N THR A 418 -22.74 -14.44 -9.92
CA THR A 418 -23.68 -15.53 -9.64
C THR A 418 -23.05 -16.88 -9.92
N ASP A 419 -22.31 -17.00 -11.02
CA ASP A 419 -21.61 -18.24 -11.40
C ASP A 419 -20.49 -18.57 -10.42
N ILE A 420 -19.70 -17.58 -10.01
CA ILE A 420 -18.66 -17.74 -8.99
C ILE A 420 -19.29 -18.16 -7.65
N ALA A 421 -20.35 -17.48 -7.22
CA ALA A 421 -21.05 -17.84 -5.98
C ALA A 421 -21.64 -19.26 -6.04
N ALA A 422 -22.21 -19.66 -7.18
CA ALA A 422 -22.73 -21.01 -7.39
C ALA A 422 -21.62 -22.06 -7.32
N ALA A 423 -20.45 -21.80 -7.91
CA ALA A 423 -19.30 -22.69 -7.84
C ALA A 423 -18.80 -22.88 -6.39
N ILE A 424 -18.69 -21.78 -5.62
CA ILE A 424 -18.31 -21.83 -4.20
C ILE A 424 -19.34 -22.63 -3.39
N VAL A 425 -20.64 -22.37 -3.59
CA VAL A 425 -21.72 -23.09 -2.89
C VAL A 425 -21.75 -24.57 -3.24
N ALA A 426 -21.48 -24.93 -4.50
CA ALA A 426 -21.39 -26.33 -4.91
C ALA A 426 -20.22 -27.06 -4.23
N ALA A 427 -19.05 -26.43 -4.15
CA ALA A 427 -17.90 -26.99 -3.43
C ALA A 427 -18.18 -27.16 -1.94
N ALA A 428 -18.80 -26.15 -1.31
CA ALA A 428 -19.18 -26.16 0.10
C ALA A 428 -20.05 -27.36 0.50
N ALA A 429 -20.83 -27.94 -0.41
CA ALA A 429 -21.65 -29.12 -0.15
C ALA A 429 -20.83 -30.39 0.15
N THR A 430 -19.55 -30.41 -0.23
CA THR A 430 -18.65 -31.56 -0.06
C THR A 430 -17.48 -31.30 0.90
N LEU A 431 -17.33 -30.04 1.33
CA LEU A 431 -16.25 -29.60 2.21
C LEU A 431 -16.75 -29.43 3.66
N PRO A 432 -15.84 -29.39 4.64
CA PRO A 432 -16.19 -29.06 6.02
C PRO A 432 -16.94 -27.74 6.13
N ALA A 433 -17.89 -27.63 7.06
CA ALA A 433 -18.65 -26.39 7.23
C ALA A 433 -17.74 -25.19 7.58
N ASP A 434 -16.65 -25.41 8.31
CA ASP A 434 -15.66 -24.39 8.67
C ASP A 434 -14.64 -24.09 7.55
N SER A 435 -14.80 -24.67 6.35
CA SER A 435 -14.04 -24.26 5.16
C SER A 435 -14.41 -22.82 4.73
N PRO A 436 -13.52 -22.13 3.99
CA PRO A 436 -13.82 -20.83 3.40
C PRO A 436 -15.09 -20.85 2.53
N GLU A 437 -15.27 -21.93 1.76
CA GLU A 437 -16.46 -22.15 0.93
C GLU A 437 -17.71 -22.34 1.78
N GLY A 438 -17.62 -23.12 2.85
CA GLY A 438 -18.71 -23.33 3.81
C GLY A 438 -19.14 -22.02 4.47
N GLU A 439 -18.19 -21.16 4.84
CA GLU A 439 -18.48 -19.83 5.38
C GLU A 439 -19.11 -18.91 4.34
N PHE A 440 -18.54 -18.83 3.14
CA PHE A 440 -19.13 -18.06 2.04
C PHE A 440 -20.54 -18.54 1.73
N ALA A 441 -20.77 -19.86 1.64
CA ALA A 441 -22.08 -20.43 1.34
C ALA A 441 -23.12 -20.12 2.42
N ARG A 442 -22.74 -20.16 3.71
CA ARG A 442 -23.61 -19.71 4.82
C ARG A 442 -23.99 -18.25 4.66
N ASN A 443 -23.01 -17.38 4.44
CA ASN A 443 -23.21 -15.95 4.20
C ASN A 443 -24.13 -15.72 2.98
N TRP A 444 -23.87 -16.43 1.89
CA TRP A 444 -24.62 -16.36 0.64
C TRP A 444 -26.02 -16.96 0.75
N SER A 445 -26.32 -17.83 1.72
CA SER A 445 -27.67 -18.38 1.92
C SER A 445 -28.63 -17.40 2.61
N LEU A 446 -28.12 -16.31 3.20
CA LEU A 446 -28.93 -15.34 3.94
C LEU A 446 -29.93 -14.64 3.01
N PRO A 447 -31.18 -14.40 3.44
CA PRO A 447 -32.14 -13.65 2.64
C PRO A 447 -31.66 -12.24 2.30
N GLU A 448 -32.01 -11.74 1.11
CA GLU A 448 -31.59 -10.41 0.63
C GLU A 448 -31.94 -9.28 1.60
N ALA A 449 -33.11 -9.36 2.24
CA ALA A 449 -33.57 -8.36 3.20
C ALA A 449 -32.87 -8.42 4.57
N ARG A 450 -32.06 -9.45 4.85
CA ARG A 450 -31.52 -9.72 6.19
C ARG A 450 -29.99 -9.78 6.28
N TRP A 451 -29.27 -9.98 5.18
CA TRP A 451 -27.82 -10.20 5.24
C TRP A 451 -27.08 -9.06 5.95
N ARG A 452 -27.49 -7.80 5.73
CA ARG A 452 -26.85 -6.63 6.38
C ARG A 452 -26.96 -6.66 7.90
N SER A 453 -28.16 -6.92 8.42
CA SER A 453 -28.37 -6.94 9.88
C SER A 453 -27.65 -8.13 10.51
N VAL A 454 -27.70 -9.31 9.87
CA VAL A 454 -27.02 -10.52 10.37
C VAL A 454 -25.50 -10.32 10.40
N PHE A 455 -24.91 -9.70 9.37
CA PHE A 455 -23.47 -9.40 9.39
C PHE A 455 -23.12 -8.34 10.42
N ALA A 456 -23.93 -7.28 10.56
CA ALA A 456 -23.71 -6.26 11.59
C ALA A 456 -23.77 -6.86 13.01
N GLU A 457 -24.77 -7.70 13.31
CA GLU A 457 -24.89 -8.41 14.59
C GLU A 457 -23.68 -9.31 14.86
N ARG A 458 -23.16 -10.01 13.84
CA ARG A 458 -21.96 -10.85 13.95
C ARG A 458 -20.71 -10.01 14.23
N VAL A 459 -20.55 -8.86 13.55
CA VAL A 459 -19.43 -7.93 13.76
C VAL A 459 -19.50 -7.32 15.17
N ASP A 460 -20.66 -6.83 15.60
CA ASP A 460 -20.88 -6.26 16.95
C ASP A 460 -20.53 -7.29 18.04
N ALA A 461 -21.03 -8.53 17.91
CA ALA A 461 -20.74 -9.60 18.85
C ALA A 461 -19.24 -9.97 18.91
N TYR A 462 -18.53 -9.88 17.78
CA TYR A 462 -17.08 -10.06 17.74
C TYR A 462 -16.35 -8.89 18.43
N LEU A 463 -16.70 -7.65 18.10
CA LEU A 463 -16.05 -6.46 18.66
C LEU A 463 -16.25 -6.37 20.18
N GLU A 464 -17.41 -6.76 20.70
CA GLU A 464 -17.66 -6.85 22.15
C GLU A 464 -16.69 -7.85 22.82
N LYS A 465 -16.51 -9.04 22.24
CA LYS A 465 -15.60 -10.06 22.78
C LYS A 465 -14.14 -9.63 22.67
N ALA A 466 -13.75 -9.03 21.54
CA ALA A 466 -12.41 -8.47 21.35
C ALA A 466 -12.13 -7.35 22.37
N ALA A 467 -13.09 -6.45 22.59
CA ALA A 467 -13.01 -5.40 23.60
C ALA A 467 -12.90 -5.95 25.02
N ALA A 468 -13.63 -7.00 25.38
CA ALA A 468 -13.49 -7.65 26.68
C ALA A 468 -12.10 -8.31 26.83
N ARG A 469 -11.63 -9.01 25.79
CA ARG A 469 -10.38 -9.77 25.84
C ARG A 469 -9.15 -8.87 25.92
N ILE A 470 -9.10 -7.81 25.12
CA ILE A 470 -7.94 -6.91 25.03
C ILE A 470 -7.67 -6.15 26.35
N ARG A 471 -8.67 -6.02 27.22
CA ARG A 471 -8.52 -5.41 28.56
C ARG A 471 -7.80 -6.30 29.58
N THR A 472 -7.47 -7.55 29.22
CA THR A 472 -6.72 -8.48 30.07
C THR A 472 -5.25 -8.51 29.67
N THR A 473 -4.32 -8.72 30.61
CA THR A 473 -2.89 -8.86 30.29
C THR A 473 -2.62 -9.97 29.27
N SER A 474 -3.28 -11.13 29.40
CA SER A 474 -3.15 -12.21 28.41
C SER A 474 -3.68 -11.79 27.04
N GLY A 475 -4.87 -11.19 26.99
CA GLY A 475 -5.51 -10.85 25.72
C GLY A 475 -4.79 -9.72 24.98
N PHE A 476 -4.27 -8.72 25.71
CA PHE A 476 -3.44 -7.69 25.09
C PHE A 476 -2.14 -8.28 24.53
N ARG A 477 -1.46 -9.15 25.29
CA ARG A 477 -0.24 -9.83 24.80
C ARG A 477 -0.51 -10.70 23.57
N ASP A 478 -1.66 -11.38 23.52
CA ASP A 478 -2.11 -12.13 22.36
C ASP A 478 -2.30 -11.21 21.14
N CYS A 479 -2.92 -10.03 21.34
CA CYS A 479 -3.06 -9.00 20.31
C CYS A 479 -1.70 -8.43 19.86
N THR A 480 -0.75 -8.20 20.77
CA THR A 480 0.61 -7.76 20.44
C THR A 480 1.33 -8.77 19.55
N ARG A 481 1.21 -10.07 19.86
CA ARG A 481 1.79 -11.13 19.01
C ARG A 481 1.11 -11.19 17.65
N LEU A 482 -0.21 -11.01 17.59
CA LEU A 482 -0.95 -10.95 16.32
C LEU A 482 -0.50 -9.75 15.47
N ALA A 483 -0.38 -8.57 16.07
CA ALA A 483 0.14 -7.37 15.41
C ALA A 483 1.54 -7.63 14.83
N GLU A 484 2.43 -8.23 15.62
CA GLU A 484 3.77 -8.59 15.16
C GLU A 484 3.75 -9.66 14.06
N SER A 485 2.86 -10.66 14.13
CA SER A 485 2.68 -11.64 13.06
C SER A 485 2.29 -10.97 11.74
N ARG A 486 1.40 -9.98 11.77
CA ARG A 486 0.98 -9.21 10.58
C ARG A 486 2.10 -8.30 10.07
N ARG A 487 2.87 -7.68 10.97
CA ARG A 487 4.07 -6.92 10.61
C ARG A 487 5.11 -7.77 9.91
N ARG A 488 5.37 -9.00 10.37
CA ARG A 488 6.26 -9.95 9.67
C ARG A 488 5.77 -10.27 8.25
N ALA A 489 4.46 -10.48 8.08
CA ALA A 489 3.87 -10.68 6.75
C ALA A 489 4.06 -9.44 5.85
N PHE A 490 3.89 -8.22 6.38
CA PHE A 490 4.20 -6.99 5.65
C PHE A 490 5.70 -6.81 5.35
N GLN A 491 6.60 -7.15 6.29
CA GLN A 491 8.05 -7.07 6.10
C GLN A 491 8.54 -8.02 4.99
N ALA A 492 7.82 -9.11 4.73
CA ALA A 492 8.07 -10.00 3.60
C ALA A 492 7.62 -9.39 2.26
N MET A 493 6.76 -8.36 2.28
CA MET A 493 6.40 -7.59 1.09
C MET A 493 7.53 -6.62 0.72
N LYS A 494 7.66 -6.35 -0.57
CA LYS A 494 8.67 -5.39 -1.08
C LYS A 494 8.33 -3.92 -0.79
N LEU A 495 7.12 -3.65 -0.28
CA LEU A 495 6.66 -2.34 0.21
C LEU A 495 7.33 -1.89 1.52
N ASN A 496 7.98 -2.80 2.25
CA ASN A 496 8.77 -2.46 3.43
C ASN A 496 10.16 -1.98 3.00
N GLU A 497 10.32 -0.66 2.88
CA GLU A 497 11.50 -0.06 2.26
C GLU A 497 12.63 0.27 3.25
N PHE A 498 12.29 0.50 4.52
CA PHE A 498 13.19 1.05 5.52
C PHE A 498 13.14 0.26 6.83
N GLU A 499 14.26 0.21 7.54
CA GLU A 499 14.39 -0.56 8.80
C GLU A 499 13.59 0.07 9.95
N LEU A 500 13.32 1.38 9.90
CA LEU A 500 12.65 2.14 10.95
C LEU A 500 11.13 2.28 10.77
N THR A 501 10.56 1.77 9.68
CA THR A 501 9.10 1.81 9.42
C THR A 501 8.30 1.06 10.48
N LEU A 502 8.88 0.01 11.05
CA LEU A 502 8.27 -0.85 12.07
C LEU A 502 9.25 -1.08 13.23
N PRO A 503 8.75 -1.32 14.46
CA PRO A 503 9.62 -1.75 15.54
C PRO A 503 10.17 -3.16 15.27
N THR A 504 11.31 -3.45 15.89
CA THR A 504 11.82 -4.80 16.09
C THR A 504 11.42 -5.30 17.48
N THR A 505 11.30 -6.62 17.65
CA THR A 505 10.86 -7.25 18.90
C THR A 505 11.70 -8.50 19.22
N ASP A 506 11.53 -9.03 20.42
CA ASP A 506 12.10 -10.32 20.85
C ASP A 506 11.16 -11.50 20.54
N ILE A 507 10.04 -11.26 19.84
CA ILE A 507 9.19 -12.34 19.32
C ILE A 507 10.00 -13.06 18.22
N PRO A 508 10.14 -14.39 18.27
CA PRO A 508 10.96 -15.12 17.30
C PRO A 508 10.55 -14.85 15.86
N ALA A 509 11.54 -14.67 14.98
CA ALA A 509 11.30 -14.41 13.56
C ALA A 509 10.57 -15.57 12.86
N ASP A 510 10.73 -16.79 13.38
CA ASP A 510 10.08 -18.04 12.94
C ASP A 510 8.79 -18.36 13.72
N ALA A 511 8.30 -17.44 14.56
CA ALA A 511 7.03 -17.62 15.26
C ALA A 511 5.89 -17.81 14.23
N PRO A 512 4.99 -18.80 14.46
CA PRO A 512 3.97 -19.17 13.49
C PRO A 512 3.08 -17.97 13.15
N PRO A 513 2.53 -17.91 11.92
CA PRO A 513 1.50 -16.94 11.60
C PRO A 513 0.32 -17.08 12.56
N LEU A 514 -0.25 -15.96 12.98
CA LEU A 514 -1.38 -15.91 13.93
C LEU A 514 -2.61 -15.33 13.25
N ARG A 515 -3.79 -15.74 13.73
CA ARG A 515 -5.09 -15.22 13.32
C ARG A 515 -5.96 -14.84 14.52
N MET A 516 -6.82 -13.85 14.33
CA MET A 516 -7.90 -13.51 15.25
C MET A 516 -9.13 -14.39 14.97
N ASN A 517 -9.76 -14.93 16.00
CA ASN A 517 -11.02 -15.66 15.91
C ASN A 517 -12.21 -14.74 16.26
N GLU A 518 -13.42 -15.12 15.88
CA GLU A 518 -14.66 -14.37 16.20
C GLU A 518 -14.99 -14.27 17.69
N ASP A 519 -14.37 -15.10 18.53
CA ASP A 519 -14.49 -15.00 19.98
C ASP A 519 -13.46 -14.04 20.60
N GLY A 520 -12.68 -13.33 19.79
CA GLY A 520 -11.62 -12.41 20.22
C GLY A 520 -10.34 -13.12 20.66
N THR A 521 -10.25 -14.45 20.57
CA THR A 521 -9.02 -15.18 20.86
C THR A 521 -8.06 -15.17 19.67
N VAL A 522 -6.76 -15.27 19.95
CA VAL A 522 -5.71 -15.40 18.93
C VAL A 522 -5.21 -16.82 18.92
N THR A 523 -5.11 -17.42 17.74
CA THR A 523 -4.59 -18.78 17.56
C THR A 523 -3.53 -18.81 16.47
N ALA A 524 -2.66 -19.82 16.51
CA ALA A 524 -1.78 -20.11 15.38
C ALA A 524 -2.63 -20.44 14.16
N GLN A 525 -2.30 -19.83 13.04
CA GLN A 525 -2.81 -20.25 11.76
C GLN A 525 -2.18 -21.61 11.48
N THR A 526 -2.97 -22.67 11.59
CA THR A 526 -2.57 -23.96 11.04
C THR A 526 -2.38 -23.74 9.55
N ASP A 527 -1.21 -24.09 9.00
CA ASP A 527 -1.05 -24.23 7.55
C ASP A 527 -2.26 -25.02 7.09
N GLY A 528 -3.13 -24.37 6.30
CA GLY A 528 -4.37 -25.00 5.87
C GLY A 528 -3.97 -26.30 5.20
N GLY A 529 -4.22 -27.41 5.87
CA GLY A 529 -4.14 -28.71 5.25
C GLY A 529 -5.12 -28.65 4.09
N SER A 530 -4.61 -28.49 2.88
CA SER A 530 -5.33 -28.92 1.69
C SER A 530 -5.73 -30.38 1.93
N PRO A 531 -7.01 -30.75 1.83
CA PRO A 531 -7.34 -31.96 1.11
C PRO A 531 -6.93 -31.82 -0.36
#